data_AF-A0A7C4N659-F1
#
_entry.id   AF-A0A7C4N659-F1
#
_cell.length_a   1.000
_cell.length_b   1.000
_cell.length_c   1.000
_cell.angle_alpha   90.00
_cell.angle_beta   90.00
_cell.angle_gamma   90.00
#
_symmetry.space_group_name_H-M   'P 1'
#
loop_
_entity.id
_entity.type
_entity.pdbx_description
1 polymer ?
#
loop_
_entity_poly.entity_id
_entity_poly.type
_entity_poly.pdbx_seq_one_letter_code
_entity_poly.pdbx_strand_id
1 'polypeptide(L)'
;MVCGEVYMNYNSKSFNHSCQQIVQQFGNAIIAGTNNIPFSVIAIALFGSYALNQNTDDSDIDLLVVADGINPKLHKRAKEIIILKKMLSIGIPTDIILVTKSECQDNFYNHNPLFLDIAYDGIVIIDTNCFLQSLIDETKAYIITNKLQKYDDGWRFPVIHRHATFLSSISNKDFAKAMLADGKRDYGNYDSEDAIEIRTKANIVISTADDFITQWFID
;
A
#
# COMPACT_ATOMS: atom_id res chain seq x y z
N MET A 1 15.66 -12.38 18.94
CA MET A 1 14.69 -12.60 17.85
C MET A 1 15.43 -13.43 16.80
N VAL A 2 14.99 -14.64 16.48
CA VAL A 2 15.81 -15.64 15.76
C VAL A 2 15.38 -15.70 14.31
N CYS A 3 15.92 -14.87 13.42
CA CYS A 3 15.68 -15.00 11.98
C CYS A 3 16.19 -16.37 11.48
N GLY A 4 15.37 -17.16 10.78
CA GLY A 4 15.85 -18.38 10.13
C GLY A 4 14.81 -19.35 9.54
N GLU A 5 13.56 -19.34 10.00
CA GLU A 5 12.51 -20.22 9.47
C GLU A 5 11.24 -19.41 9.21
N VAL A 6 10.27 -19.95 8.45
CA VAL A 6 8.97 -19.31 8.19
C VAL A 6 8.41 -18.77 9.50
N TYR A 7 8.55 -17.46 9.70
CA TYR A 7 8.40 -16.85 11.01
C TYR A 7 6.92 -16.53 11.21
N MET A 8 6.18 -17.46 11.79
CA MET A 8 4.83 -17.23 12.30
C MET A 8 4.93 -16.42 13.60
N ASN A 9 5.26 -15.13 13.52
CA ASN A 9 5.42 -14.28 14.70
C ASN A 9 4.06 -13.70 15.14
N TYR A 10 3.34 -14.46 15.96
CA TYR A 10 2.05 -14.07 16.53
C TYR A 10 2.23 -13.11 17.71
N ASN A 11 2.61 -11.84 17.47
CA ASN A 11 2.73 -10.87 18.55
C ASN A 11 1.46 -10.00 18.71
N SER A 12 0.84 -10.15 19.89
CA SER A 12 -0.02 -9.20 20.62
C SER A 12 -1.46 -8.91 20.18
N LYS A 13 -1.91 -9.28 18.98
CA LYS A 13 -3.34 -9.18 18.62
C LYS A 13 -4.06 -10.51 18.84
N SER A 14 -5.15 -10.50 19.60
CA SER A 14 -6.08 -11.63 19.66
C SER A 14 -6.82 -11.72 18.32
N PHE A 15 -6.47 -12.72 17.51
CA PHE A 15 -7.13 -12.97 16.24
C PHE A 15 -8.42 -13.75 16.45
N ASN A 16 -9.44 -13.47 15.64
CA ASN A 16 -10.57 -14.38 15.54
C ASN A 16 -10.15 -15.68 14.81
N HIS A 17 -10.98 -16.71 14.93
CA HIS A 17 -10.68 -18.03 14.37
C HIS A 17 -10.53 -17.99 12.84
N SER A 18 -11.29 -17.13 12.14
CA SER A 18 -11.23 -17.00 10.68
C SER A 18 -9.90 -16.42 10.18
N CYS A 19 -9.38 -15.37 10.83
CA CYS A 19 -8.09 -14.78 10.49
C CYS A 19 -6.94 -15.79 10.67
N GLN A 20 -6.94 -16.54 11.79
CA GLN A 20 -5.94 -17.59 12.03
C GLN A 20 -5.98 -18.69 10.97
N GLN A 21 -7.18 -19.12 10.58
CA GLN A 21 -7.34 -20.11 9.51
C GLN A 21 -6.78 -19.62 8.17
N ILE A 22 -7.05 -18.37 7.80
CA ILE A 22 -6.53 -17.78 6.55
C ILE A 22 -5.01 -17.73 6.55
N VAL A 23 -4.42 -17.20 7.61
CA VAL A 23 -2.95 -17.12 7.76
C VAL A 23 -2.32 -18.50 7.63
N GLN A 24 -2.88 -19.51 8.30
CA GLN A 24 -2.37 -20.87 8.25
C GLN A 24 -2.55 -21.52 6.87
N GLN A 25 -3.71 -21.37 6.24
CA GLN A 25 -3.99 -21.92 4.92
C GLN A 25 -3.08 -21.31 3.85
N PHE A 26 -2.87 -19.99 3.89
CA PHE A 26 -2.00 -19.29 2.95
C PHE A 26 -0.53 -19.65 3.14
N GLY A 27 -0.07 -19.72 4.41
CA GLY A 27 1.28 -20.20 4.71
C GLY A 27 1.53 -21.59 4.14
N ASN A 28 0.61 -22.53 4.38
CA ASN A 28 0.71 -23.90 3.88
C ASN A 28 0.68 -23.98 2.34
N ALA A 29 -0.23 -23.25 1.70
CA ALA A 29 -0.38 -23.25 0.24
C ALA A 29 0.88 -22.75 -0.47
N ILE A 30 1.50 -21.70 0.06
CA ILE A 30 2.72 -21.14 -0.50
C ILE A 30 3.90 -22.08 -0.27
N ILE A 31 4.07 -22.64 0.93
CA ILE A 31 5.13 -23.63 1.22
C ILE A 31 5.01 -24.82 0.26
N ALA A 32 3.79 -25.33 0.02
CA ALA A 32 3.57 -26.46 -0.87
C ALA A 32 3.80 -26.14 -2.36
N GLY A 33 3.52 -24.91 -2.80
CA GLY A 33 3.52 -24.56 -4.23
C GLY A 33 4.67 -23.68 -4.71
N THR A 34 5.52 -23.14 -3.83
CA THR A 34 6.65 -22.26 -4.20
C THR A 34 7.62 -22.87 -5.20
N ASN A 35 7.83 -24.19 -5.17
CA ASN A 35 8.69 -24.89 -6.14
C ASN A 35 8.05 -25.04 -7.54
N ASN A 36 6.77 -24.71 -7.70
CA ASN A 36 5.99 -24.94 -8.92
C ASN A 36 5.64 -23.65 -9.69
N ILE A 37 6.25 -22.52 -9.32
CA ILE A 37 5.98 -21.21 -9.93
C ILE A 37 7.25 -20.60 -10.53
N PRO A 38 7.14 -19.77 -11.59
CA PRO A 38 8.31 -19.24 -12.30
C PRO A 38 8.98 -18.05 -11.62
N PHE A 39 8.60 -17.74 -10.38
CA PHE A 39 9.11 -16.60 -9.60
C PHE A 39 9.18 -16.99 -8.12
N SER A 40 9.94 -16.26 -7.32
CA SER A 40 10.13 -16.56 -5.89
C SER A 40 9.29 -15.62 -5.04
N VAL A 41 8.50 -16.17 -4.11
CA VAL A 41 7.81 -15.38 -3.10
C VAL A 41 8.76 -15.13 -1.92
N ILE A 42 8.96 -13.86 -1.58
CA ILE A 42 9.89 -13.41 -0.54
C ILE A 42 9.14 -13.18 0.76
N ALA A 43 8.04 -12.43 0.69
CA ALA A 43 7.23 -12.09 1.85
C ALA A 43 5.75 -11.96 1.46
N ILE A 44 4.87 -12.22 2.43
CA ILE A 44 3.43 -12.01 2.32
C ILE A 44 2.94 -11.38 3.62
N ALA A 45 2.12 -10.33 3.51
CA ALA A 45 1.34 -9.81 4.62
C ALA A 45 -0.14 -9.72 4.26
N LEU A 46 -0.98 -10.13 5.21
CA LEU A 46 -2.42 -9.87 5.22
C LEU A 46 -2.66 -8.47 5.80
N PHE A 47 -3.52 -7.70 5.14
CA PHE A 47 -3.96 -6.40 5.65
C PHE A 47 -5.47 -6.25 5.47
N GLY A 48 -5.99 -5.03 5.69
CA GLY A 48 -7.40 -4.75 5.51
C GLY A 48 -8.29 -5.37 6.59
N SER A 49 -9.54 -5.62 6.23
CA SER A 49 -10.62 -5.97 7.17
C SER A 49 -10.33 -7.27 7.96
N TYR A 50 -9.72 -8.27 7.31
CA TYR A 50 -9.35 -9.53 7.95
C TYR A 50 -8.20 -9.38 8.96
N ALA A 51 -7.23 -8.48 8.71
CA ALA A 51 -6.19 -8.18 9.68
C ALA A 51 -6.71 -7.39 10.89
N LEU A 52 -7.80 -6.63 10.70
CA LEU A 52 -8.46 -5.81 11.71
C LEU A 52 -9.54 -6.56 12.51
N ASN A 53 -9.90 -7.80 12.14
CA ASN A 53 -11.09 -8.51 12.60
C ASN A 53 -12.41 -7.73 12.38
N GLN A 54 -12.47 -6.97 11.28
CA GLN A 54 -13.63 -6.17 10.87
C GLN A 54 -14.27 -6.70 9.58
N ASN A 55 -13.85 -7.88 9.11
CA ASN A 55 -14.39 -8.50 7.91
C ASN A 55 -15.87 -8.88 8.09
N THR A 56 -16.62 -8.73 6.99
CA THR A 56 -18.00 -9.18 6.81
C THR A 56 -18.05 -10.36 5.84
N ASP A 57 -19.23 -10.93 5.63
CA ASP A 57 -19.43 -12.04 4.67
C ASP A 57 -19.10 -11.64 3.22
N ASP A 58 -19.18 -10.34 2.90
CA ASP A 58 -18.86 -9.78 1.58
C ASP A 58 -17.41 -9.28 1.48
N SER A 59 -16.60 -9.40 2.53
CA SER A 59 -15.22 -8.92 2.53
C SER A 59 -14.30 -9.82 1.73
N ASP A 60 -13.43 -9.20 0.93
CA ASP A 60 -12.29 -9.81 0.29
C ASP A 60 -11.07 -9.89 1.22
N ILE A 61 -10.09 -10.69 0.81
CA ILE A 61 -8.81 -10.85 1.51
C ILE A 61 -7.75 -10.03 0.79
N ASP A 62 -7.22 -9.03 1.48
CA ASP A 62 -6.16 -8.17 0.98
C ASP A 62 -4.76 -8.70 1.32
N LEU A 63 -3.93 -8.91 0.29
CA LEU A 63 -2.56 -9.39 0.44
C LEU A 63 -1.55 -8.46 -0.20
N LEU A 64 -0.50 -8.12 0.56
CA LEU A 64 0.76 -7.64 0.00
C LEU A 64 1.62 -8.88 -0.27
N VAL A 65 2.05 -9.06 -1.52
CA VAL A 65 2.98 -10.12 -1.90
C VAL A 65 4.23 -9.49 -2.49
N VAL A 66 5.37 -9.74 -1.84
CA VAL A 66 6.69 -9.35 -2.33
C VAL A 66 7.31 -10.56 -3.02
N ALA A 67 7.70 -10.39 -4.28
CA ALA A 67 8.27 -11.45 -5.08
C ALA A 67 9.49 -10.99 -5.90
N ASP A 68 10.32 -11.95 -6.27
CA ASP A 68 11.46 -11.79 -7.18
C ASP A 68 11.26 -12.63 -8.44
N GLY A 69 11.77 -12.18 -9.58
CA GLY A 69 11.56 -12.82 -10.89
C GLY A 69 10.18 -12.56 -11.51
N ILE A 70 9.44 -11.56 -11.04
CA ILE A 70 8.16 -11.12 -11.63
C ILE A 70 8.37 -10.05 -12.70
N ASN A 71 7.36 -9.79 -13.54
CA ASN A 71 7.46 -8.74 -14.55
C ASN A 71 7.78 -7.36 -13.91
N PRO A 72 8.79 -6.60 -14.40
CA PRO A 72 9.10 -5.29 -13.84
C PRO A 72 7.99 -4.25 -14.08
N LYS A 73 7.10 -4.47 -15.07
CA LYS A 73 5.96 -3.58 -15.35
C LYS A 73 4.72 -4.08 -14.62
N LEU A 74 4.20 -3.27 -13.68
CA LEU A 74 3.04 -3.62 -12.85
C LEU A 74 1.83 -4.10 -13.67
N HIS A 75 1.45 -3.38 -14.73
CA HIS A 75 0.32 -3.74 -15.60
C HIS A 75 0.49 -5.06 -16.39
N LYS A 76 1.68 -5.67 -16.36
CA LYS A 76 1.97 -6.95 -17.02
C LYS A 76 2.00 -8.15 -16.07
N ARG A 77 1.72 -7.96 -14.78
CA ARG A 77 1.78 -8.98 -13.73
C ARG A 77 0.53 -9.86 -13.59
N ALA A 78 -0.42 -9.73 -14.52
CA ALA A 78 -1.71 -10.44 -14.44
C ALA A 78 -1.53 -11.98 -14.37
N LYS A 79 -0.53 -12.54 -15.07
CA LYS A 79 -0.27 -13.99 -15.05
C LYS A 79 0.22 -14.46 -13.70
N GLU A 80 1.16 -13.74 -13.10
CA GLU A 80 1.72 -14.00 -11.78
C GLU A 80 0.64 -13.90 -10.69
N ILE A 81 -0.22 -12.87 -10.76
CA ILE A 81 -1.37 -12.72 -9.86
C ILE A 81 -2.34 -13.91 -10.01
N ILE A 82 -2.67 -14.33 -11.24
CA ILE A 82 -3.54 -15.49 -11.46
C ILE A 82 -2.95 -16.77 -10.87
N ILE A 83 -1.64 -16.97 -11.00
CA ILE A 83 -0.93 -18.11 -10.40
C ILE A 83 -1.07 -18.07 -8.88
N LEU A 84 -0.82 -16.92 -8.24
CA LEU A 84 -0.98 -16.77 -6.78
C LEU A 84 -2.42 -17.01 -6.33
N LYS A 85 -3.41 -16.41 -7.00
CA LYS A 85 -4.83 -16.61 -6.67
C LYS A 85 -5.24 -18.09 -6.77
N LYS A 86 -4.73 -18.83 -7.76
CA LYS A 86 -4.99 -20.28 -7.88
C LYS A 86 -4.35 -21.08 -6.75
N MET A 87 -3.12 -20.73 -6.37
CA MET A 87 -2.43 -21.40 -5.26
C MET A 87 -3.12 -21.15 -3.92
N LEU A 88 -3.56 -19.91 -3.69
CA LEU A 88 -4.20 -19.46 -2.46
C LEU A 88 -5.70 -19.76 -2.40
N SER A 89 -6.28 -20.41 -3.42
CA SER A 89 -7.73 -20.50 -3.61
C SER A 89 -8.44 -21.20 -2.43
N ILE A 90 -8.98 -20.41 -1.49
CA ILE A 90 -9.75 -20.87 -0.32
C ILE A 90 -11.25 -20.54 -0.41
N GLY A 91 -11.73 -20.12 -1.59
CA GLY A 91 -13.15 -19.83 -1.84
C GLY A 91 -13.61 -18.43 -1.42
N ILE A 92 -12.70 -17.54 -1.02
CA ILE A 92 -12.96 -16.15 -0.67
C ILE A 92 -12.28 -15.25 -1.73
N PRO A 93 -12.94 -14.18 -2.23
CA PRO A 93 -12.29 -13.20 -3.10
C PRO A 93 -10.98 -12.71 -2.45
N THR A 94 -9.90 -12.70 -3.23
CA THR A 94 -8.58 -12.30 -2.74
C THR A 94 -8.00 -11.26 -3.67
N ASP A 95 -7.61 -10.11 -3.12
CA ASP A 95 -6.95 -9.03 -3.84
C ASP A 95 -5.48 -8.96 -3.46
N ILE A 96 -4.63 -8.91 -4.49
CA ILE A 96 -3.19 -9.12 -4.37
C ILE A 96 -2.47 -7.90 -4.93
N ILE A 97 -1.76 -7.21 -4.04
CA ILE A 97 -0.77 -6.20 -4.38
C ILE A 97 0.57 -6.91 -4.55
N LEU A 98 0.90 -7.23 -5.80
CA LEU A 98 2.15 -7.92 -6.16
C LEU A 98 3.25 -6.91 -6.50
N VAL A 99 4.28 -6.85 -5.66
CA VAL A 99 5.41 -5.92 -5.79
C VAL A 99 6.75 -6.64 -5.80
N THR A 100 7.73 -6.01 -6.43
CA THR A 100 9.15 -6.37 -6.29
C THR A 100 9.69 -5.92 -4.93
N LYS A 101 10.88 -6.40 -4.55
CA LYS A 101 11.56 -5.94 -3.33
C LYS A 101 11.77 -4.43 -3.33
N SER A 102 12.29 -3.87 -4.44
CA SER A 102 12.57 -2.44 -4.53
C SER A 102 11.29 -1.61 -4.44
N GLU A 103 10.24 -1.99 -5.15
CA GLU A 103 8.94 -1.31 -5.06
C GLU A 103 8.38 -1.38 -3.63
N CYS A 104 8.51 -2.52 -2.95
CA CYS A 104 8.08 -2.65 -1.55
C CYS A 104 8.84 -1.68 -0.65
N GLN A 105 10.17 -1.65 -0.74
CA GLN A 105 11.03 -0.74 0.02
C GLN A 105 10.66 0.73 -0.26
N ASP A 106 10.54 1.11 -1.53
CA ASP A 106 10.19 2.46 -1.93
C ASP A 106 8.84 2.89 -1.35
N ASN A 107 7.83 2.00 -1.33
CA ASN A 107 6.54 2.31 -0.76
C ASN A 107 6.59 2.52 0.77
N PHE A 108 7.37 1.71 1.49
CA PHE A 108 7.57 1.90 2.94
C PHE A 108 8.37 3.17 3.25
N TYR A 109 9.48 3.42 2.54
CA TYR A 109 10.32 4.60 2.75
C TYR A 109 9.64 5.91 2.36
N ASN A 110 8.72 5.88 1.41
CA ASN A 110 7.89 7.03 1.06
C ASN A 110 6.65 7.17 1.95
N HIS A 111 6.44 6.26 2.91
CA HIS A 111 5.33 6.30 3.85
C HIS A 111 3.97 6.37 3.15
N ASN A 112 3.81 5.61 2.05
CA ASN A 112 2.56 5.57 1.32
C ASN A 112 1.44 5.10 2.27
N PRO A 113 0.25 5.75 2.30
CA PRO A 113 -0.78 5.50 3.31
C PRO A 113 -1.15 4.02 3.49
N LEU A 114 -1.28 3.28 2.38
CA LEU A 114 -1.57 1.86 2.42
C LEU A 114 -0.44 1.04 3.10
N PHE A 115 0.81 1.43 2.90
CA PHE A 115 1.95 0.78 3.54
C PHE A 115 2.11 1.19 5.01
N LEU A 116 1.63 2.38 5.40
CA LEU A 116 1.44 2.72 6.81
C LEU A 116 0.37 1.84 7.45
N ASP A 117 -0.73 1.54 6.75
CA ASP A 117 -1.74 0.60 7.23
C ASP A 117 -1.19 -0.82 7.38
N ILE A 118 -0.43 -1.30 6.39
CA ILE A 118 0.24 -2.61 6.46
C ILE A 118 1.24 -2.65 7.63
N ALA A 119 2.02 -1.58 7.85
CA ALA A 119 2.92 -1.52 9.00
C ALA A 119 2.15 -1.52 10.33
N TYR A 120 1.07 -0.76 10.41
CA TYR A 120 0.34 -0.54 11.65
C TYR A 120 -0.53 -1.74 12.04
N ASP A 121 -1.26 -2.32 11.08
CA ASP A 121 -2.25 -3.35 11.32
C ASP A 121 -2.00 -4.70 10.65
N GLY A 122 -1.11 -4.74 9.66
CA GLY A 122 -0.85 -5.92 8.86
C GLY A 122 -0.28 -7.09 9.67
N ILE A 123 -0.56 -8.29 9.17
CA ILE A 123 -0.09 -9.56 9.72
C ILE A 123 0.85 -10.19 8.71
N VAL A 124 2.12 -10.31 9.08
CA VAL A 124 3.12 -11.00 8.28
C VAL A 124 2.83 -12.50 8.32
N ILE A 125 2.61 -13.11 7.16
CA ILE A 125 2.37 -14.55 6.99
C ILE A 125 3.68 -15.28 6.66
N ILE A 126 4.46 -14.70 5.74
CA ILE A 126 5.74 -15.24 5.28
C ILE A 126 6.72 -14.07 5.22
N ASP A 127 7.94 -14.29 5.68
CA ASP A 127 9.00 -13.31 5.55
C ASP A 127 10.38 -13.96 5.51
N THR A 128 10.96 -13.99 4.31
CA THR A 128 12.29 -14.55 4.08
C THR A 128 13.35 -13.57 4.56
N ASN A 129 14.23 -14.01 5.45
CA ASN A 129 15.32 -13.21 6.03
C ASN A 129 14.85 -11.93 6.74
N CYS A 130 13.63 -11.93 7.31
CA CYS A 130 13.10 -10.79 8.05
C CYS A 130 13.01 -9.49 7.21
N PHE A 131 12.85 -9.62 5.89
CA PHE A 131 12.82 -8.51 4.94
C PHE A 131 11.66 -7.56 5.24
N LEU A 132 10.43 -8.07 5.25
CA LEU A 132 9.24 -7.25 5.44
C LEU A 132 9.12 -6.76 6.89
N GLN A 133 9.47 -7.59 7.87
CA GLN A 133 9.43 -7.23 9.28
C GLN A 133 10.36 -6.04 9.57
N SER A 134 11.55 -6.01 8.97
CA SER A 134 12.48 -4.88 9.15
C SER A 134 11.86 -3.56 8.66
N LEU A 135 11.22 -3.56 7.48
CA LEU A 135 10.53 -2.38 6.94
C LEU A 135 9.35 -1.95 7.81
N ILE A 136 8.58 -2.91 8.33
CA ILE A 136 7.46 -2.64 9.24
C ILE A 136 7.97 -2.01 10.55
N ASP A 137 9.04 -2.55 11.13
CA ASP A 137 9.61 -2.05 12.39
C ASP A 137 10.16 -0.63 12.24
N GLU A 138 10.89 -0.36 11.14
CA GLU A 138 11.35 0.98 10.79
C GLU A 138 10.16 1.95 10.61
N THR A 139 9.10 1.53 9.92
CA THR A 139 7.91 2.35 9.69
C THR A 139 7.16 2.64 10.99
N LYS A 140 7.05 1.66 11.91
CA LYS A 140 6.47 1.88 13.24
C LYS A 140 7.30 2.88 14.05
N ALA A 141 8.62 2.77 14.02
CA ALA A 141 9.50 3.73 14.65
C ALA A 141 9.32 5.14 14.06
N TYR A 142 9.17 5.25 12.74
CA TYR A 142 8.87 6.51 12.06
C TYR A 142 7.54 7.11 12.51
N ILE A 143 6.46 6.32 12.54
CA ILE A 143 5.12 6.75 12.98
C ILE A 143 5.18 7.35 14.38
N ILE A 144 5.86 6.68 15.31
CA ILE A 144 6.01 7.14 16.71
C ILE A 144 6.85 8.41 16.78
N THR A 145 8.03 8.39 16.15
CA THR A 145 8.99 9.50 16.21
C THR A 145 8.41 10.78 15.61
N ASN A 146 7.71 10.64 14.49
CA ASN A 146 7.11 11.75 13.76
C ASN A 146 5.65 11.98 14.16
N LYS A 147 5.13 11.32 15.21
CA LYS A 147 3.80 11.56 15.78
C LYS A 147 2.67 11.52 14.74
N LEU A 148 2.75 10.59 13.80
CA LEU A 148 1.67 10.34 12.84
C LEU A 148 0.44 9.81 13.60
N GLN A 149 -0.75 10.20 13.14
CA GLN A 149 -2.01 9.79 13.74
C GLN A 149 -2.85 9.04 12.71
N LYS A 150 -3.28 7.83 13.04
CA LYS A 150 -4.23 7.07 12.26
C LYS A 150 -5.67 7.48 12.61
N TYR A 151 -6.48 7.70 11.59
CA TYR A 151 -7.92 7.96 11.64
C TYR A 151 -8.65 6.93 10.76
N ASP A 152 -9.98 6.91 10.82
CA ASP A 152 -10.81 5.97 10.05
C ASP A 152 -10.71 6.20 8.53
N ASP A 153 -10.43 7.44 8.12
CA ASP A 153 -10.32 7.87 6.72
C ASP A 153 -8.88 8.11 6.25
N GLY A 154 -7.88 7.75 7.06
CA GLY A 154 -6.48 7.75 6.66
C GLY A 154 -5.51 8.26 7.72
N TRP A 155 -4.39 8.81 7.25
CA TRP A 155 -3.27 9.20 8.09
C TRP A 155 -3.10 10.71 8.14
N ARG A 156 -2.97 11.26 9.35
CA ARG A 156 -2.61 12.66 9.58
C ARG A 156 -1.13 12.77 9.96
N PHE A 157 -0.42 13.55 9.16
CA PHE A 157 0.96 13.94 9.43
C PHE A 157 0.95 15.26 10.21
N PRO A 158 1.81 15.41 11.24
CA PRO A 158 1.97 16.71 11.87
C PRO A 158 2.65 17.66 10.89
N VAL A 159 1.92 18.70 10.52
CA VAL A 159 2.41 19.77 9.64
C VAL A 159 2.39 21.07 10.41
N ILE A 160 3.35 21.94 10.09
CA ILE A 160 3.29 23.32 10.56
C ILE A 160 2.28 24.05 9.69
N HIS A 161 1.28 24.66 10.31
CA HIS A 161 0.22 25.36 9.61
C HIS A 161 0.79 26.37 8.61
N ARG A 162 0.41 26.22 7.32
CA ARG A 162 0.86 27.06 6.20
C ARG A 162 2.36 27.03 5.89
N HIS A 163 3.14 26.08 6.39
CA HIS A 163 4.54 25.91 5.99
C HIS A 163 4.75 24.61 5.23
N ALA A 164 5.68 24.65 4.26
CA ALA A 164 6.09 23.45 3.54
C ALA A 164 6.69 22.47 4.55
N THR A 165 6.18 21.24 4.56
CA THR A 165 6.62 20.17 5.45
C THR A 165 6.95 18.96 4.60
N PHE A 166 8.11 18.35 4.84
CA PHE A 166 8.50 17.10 4.20
C PHE A 166 7.69 15.95 4.80
N LEU A 167 6.89 15.31 3.95
CA LEU A 167 6.10 14.12 4.31
C LEU A 167 6.86 12.83 3.93
N SER A 168 7.78 12.96 2.97
CA SER A 168 8.73 11.95 2.50
C SER A 168 9.98 12.68 2.00
N SER A 169 10.64 12.17 0.95
CA SER A 169 11.65 12.94 0.19
C SER A 169 11.08 14.19 -0.51
N ILE A 170 9.75 14.35 -0.53
CA ILE A 170 9.03 15.46 -1.17
C ILE A 170 8.23 16.24 -0.10
N SER A 171 8.18 17.57 -0.25
CA SER A 171 7.34 18.42 0.61
C SER A 171 5.86 18.34 0.21
N ASN A 172 4.95 18.58 1.16
CA ASN A 172 3.52 18.70 0.86
C ASN A 172 3.22 19.78 -0.19
N LYS A 173 4.01 20.87 -0.24
CA LYS A 173 3.93 21.93 -1.25
C LYS A 173 4.32 21.41 -2.63
N ASP A 174 5.43 20.69 -2.73
CA ASP A 174 5.89 20.13 -4.01
C ASP A 174 4.98 19.02 -4.51
N PHE A 175 4.47 18.19 -3.61
CA PHE A 175 3.45 17.19 -3.93
C PHE A 175 2.17 17.84 -4.47
N ALA A 176 1.67 18.89 -3.83
CA ALA A 176 0.49 19.63 -4.31
C ALA A 176 0.72 20.24 -5.70
N LYS A 177 1.91 20.78 -5.96
CA LYS A 177 2.29 21.27 -7.30
C LYS A 177 2.35 20.16 -8.34
N ALA A 178 2.88 18.99 -7.99
CA ALA A 178 2.93 17.84 -8.88
C ALA A 178 1.51 17.36 -9.25
N MET A 179 0.62 17.23 -8.26
CA MET A 179 -0.79 16.89 -8.49
C MET A 179 -1.50 17.92 -9.37
N LEU A 180 -1.21 19.22 -9.19
CA LEU A 180 -1.74 20.26 -10.06
C LEU A 180 -1.22 20.14 -11.50
N ALA A 181 0.06 19.81 -11.68
CA ALA A 181 0.64 19.59 -13.00
C ALA A 181 0.06 18.35 -13.69
N ASP A 182 -0.15 17.26 -12.95
CA ASP A 182 -0.82 16.06 -13.43
C ASP A 182 -2.26 16.37 -13.86
N GLY A 183 -3.02 17.09 -13.03
CA GLY A 183 -4.36 17.54 -13.36
C GLY A 183 -4.39 18.39 -14.64
N LYS A 184 -3.45 19.34 -14.81
CA LYS A 184 -3.31 20.15 -16.03
C LYS A 184 -3.00 19.29 -17.26
N ARG A 185 -2.14 18.28 -17.14
CA ARG A 185 -1.79 17.36 -18.24
C ARG A 185 -2.96 16.49 -18.64
N ASP A 186 -3.59 15.83 -17.68
CA ASP A 186 -4.69 14.89 -17.93
C ASP A 186 -5.89 15.63 -18.54
N TYR A 187 -6.08 16.88 -18.11
CA TYR A 187 -7.06 17.80 -18.69
C TYR A 187 -6.78 18.19 -20.15
N GLY A 188 -5.51 18.42 -20.52
CA GLY A 188 -5.11 18.86 -21.87
C GLY A 188 -5.39 17.86 -23.00
N ASN A 189 -5.78 16.62 -22.69
CA ASN A 189 -5.98 15.53 -23.66
C ASN A 189 -7.45 15.23 -24.01
N TYR A 190 -8.42 16.02 -23.53
CA TYR A 190 -9.84 15.83 -23.85
C TYR A 190 -10.24 16.71 -25.03
N ASP A 191 -10.69 16.17 -26.17
CA ASP A 191 -10.89 16.89 -27.46
C ASP A 191 -12.35 17.08 -27.94
N SER A 192 -13.40 16.60 -27.25
CA SER A 192 -14.80 16.69 -27.74
C SER A 192 -15.54 17.98 -27.37
N GLU A 193 -16.60 18.34 -28.12
CA GLU A 193 -17.45 19.53 -27.88
C GLU A 193 -18.19 19.48 -26.53
N ASP A 194 -18.61 18.30 -26.07
CA ASP A 194 -19.16 18.08 -24.71
C ASP A 194 -18.16 18.47 -23.60
N ALA A 195 -16.87 18.58 -23.95
CA ALA A 195 -15.84 19.01 -23.03
C ALA A 195 -15.90 20.52 -22.76
N ILE A 196 -16.56 21.40 -23.52
CA ILE A 196 -16.41 22.86 -23.34
C ILE A 196 -16.91 23.36 -21.98
N GLU A 197 -18.09 22.92 -21.53
CA GLU A 197 -18.64 23.32 -20.21
C GLU A 197 -17.81 22.72 -19.08
N ILE A 198 -17.48 21.43 -19.20
CA ILE A 198 -16.61 20.71 -18.26
C ILE A 198 -15.23 21.37 -18.20
N ARG A 199 -14.72 21.85 -19.35
CA ARG A 199 -13.45 22.56 -19.50
C ARG A 199 -13.47 23.89 -18.78
N THR A 200 -14.55 24.64 -18.89
CA THR A 200 -14.71 25.92 -18.19
C THR A 200 -14.69 25.71 -16.68
N LYS A 201 -15.46 24.74 -16.17
CA LYS A 201 -15.49 24.41 -14.74
C LYS A 201 -14.13 23.89 -14.24
N ALA A 202 -13.49 23.01 -14.99
CA ALA A 202 -12.17 22.47 -14.65
C ALA A 202 -11.07 23.54 -14.65
N ASN A 203 -11.09 24.48 -15.60
CA ASN A 203 -10.15 25.61 -15.61
C ASN A 203 -10.31 26.51 -14.37
N ILE A 204 -11.55 26.76 -13.95
CA ILE A 204 -11.82 27.50 -12.70
C ILE A 204 -11.23 26.74 -11.51
N VAL A 205 -11.43 25.41 -11.43
CA VAL A 205 -10.88 24.58 -10.37
C VAL A 205 -9.34 24.57 -10.38
N ILE A 206 -8.71 24.39 -11.54
CA ILE A 206 -7.25 24.41 -11.70
C ILE A 206 -6.68 25.77 -11.30
N SER A 207 -7.29 26.87 -11.75
CA SER A 207 -6.87 28.23 -11.38
C SER A 207 -7.01 28.45 -9.87
N THR A 208 -8.13 28.04 -9.29
CA THR A 208 -8.38 28.18 -7.84
C THR A 208 -7.37 27.36 -7.04
N ALA A 209 -6.99 26.17 -7.52
CA ALA A 209 -5.97 25.34 -6.88
C ALA A 209 -4.57 25.97 -6.97
N ASP A 210 -4.22 26.57 -8.11
CA ASP A 210 -2.97 27.30 -8.31
C ASP A 210 -2.87 28.51 -7.35
N ASP A 211 -3.94 29.31 -7.27
CA ASP A 211 -4.06 30.45 -6.36
C ASP A 211 -3.97 29.99 -4.90
N PHE A 212 -4.69 28.92 -4.54
CA PHE A 212 -4.65 28.36 -3.20
C PHE A 212 -3.24 27.91 -2.83
N ILE A 213 -2.57 27.10 -3.64
CA ILE A 213 -1.21 26.62 -3.33
C ILE A 213 -0.23 27.79 -3.18
N THR A 214 -0.37 28.80 -4.03
CA THR A 214 0.49 30.00 -4.01
C THR A 214 0.28 30.85 -2.76
N GLN A 215 -0.96 31.02 -2.31
CA GLN A 215 -1.30 31.86 -1.15
C GLN A 215 -1.25 31.12 0.19
N TRP A 216 -1.47 29.79 0.16
CA TRP A 216 -1.57 28.96 1.35
C TRP A 216 -0.22 28.85 2.06
N PHE A 217 0.84 28.53 1.33
CA PHE A 217 2.17 28.35 1.92
C PHE A 217 2.87 29.70 2.12
N ILE A 218 3.31 29.95 3.35
CA ILE A 218 4.15 31.08 3.74
C ILE A 218 5.60 30.58 3.64
N ASP A 219 6.36 31.18 2.72
CA ASP A 219 7.80 30.93 2.57
C ASP A 219 8.61 31.43 3.78
#